data_AF-A0AAP8N6J5-F1
#
_entry.id   AF-A0AAP8N6J5-F1
#
_cell.length_a   1.000
_cell.length_b   1.000
_cell.length_c   1.000
_cell.angle_alpha   90.00
_cell.angle_beta   90.00
_cell.angle_gamma   90.00
#
_symmetry.space_group_name_H-M   'P 1'
#
loop_
_entity.id
_entity.type
_entity.pdbx_description
1 polymer ?
#
loop_
_entity_poly.entity_id
_entity_poly.type
_entity_poly.pdbx_seq_one_letter_code
_entity_poly.pdbx_strand_id
1 'polypeptide(L)'
;SEELLPEQKKLYAAYLAKLRQETLKHLDKDKSFGKTRIRILGGITRLRQICCHPALFIEGYKGSSAKFEQLMQIIEESKHANRRVLI
;
A
#
# COMPACT_ATOMS: atom_id res chain seq x y z
N SER A 1 6.91 -12.80 7.37
CA SER A 1 6.37 -11.45 7.15
C SER A 1 7.43 -10.65 6.46
N GLU A 2 7.24 -10.25 5.21
CA GLU A 2 8.23 -9.42 4.51
C GLU A 2 8.22 -8.01 5.08
N GLU A 3 9.39 -7.50 5.40
CA GLU A 3 9.52 -6.13 5.89
C GLU A 3 9.49 -5.16 4.71
N LEU A 4 8.74 -4.06 4.84
CA LEU A 4 8.71 -3.00 3.83
C LEU A 4 10.10 -2.40 3.67
N LEU A 5 10.47 -2.06 2.43
CA LEU A 5 11.68 -1.29 2.17
C LEU A 5 11.65 0.04 2.96
N PRO A 6 12.81 0.60 3.35
CA PRO A 6 12.86 1.80 4.19
C PRO A 6 12.03 2.98 3.66
N GLU A 7 12.06 3.22 2.35
CA GLU A 7 11.27 4.28 1.71
C GLU A 7 9.76 3.98 1.76
N GLN A 8 9.36 2.75 1.44
CA GLN A 8 7.96 2.31 1.57
C GLN A 8 7.46 2.46 3.01
N LYS A 9 8.28 2.10 4.00
CA LYS A 9 7.94 2.20 5.43
C LYS A 9 7.74 3.67 5.84
N LYS A 10 8.59 4.58 5.34
CA LYS A 10 8.46 6.03 5.54
C LYS A 10 7.17 6.57 4.93
N LEU A 11 6.88 6.21 3.67
CA LEU A 11 5.65 6.62 2.98
C LEU A 11 4.41 6.08 3.70
N TYR A 12 4.42 4.80 4.08
CA TYR A 12 3.34 4.16 4.83
C TYR A 12 3.06 4.87 6.15
N ALA A 13 4.11 5.16 6.93
CA ALA A 13 3.98 5.85 8.21
C ALA A 13 3.41 7.27 8.05
N ALA A 14 3.89 8.03 7.06
CA ALA A 14 3.39 9.37 6.76
C ALA A 14 1.90 9.35 6.37
N TYR A 15 1.50 8.40 5.52
CA TYR A 15 0.10 8.24 5.12
C TYR A 15 -0.80 7.76 6.26
N LEU A 16 -0.31 6.85 7.11
CA LEU A 16 -1.05 6.37 8.28
C LEU A 16 -1.29 7.52 9.27
N ALA A 17 -0.28 8.34 9.53
CA ALA A 17 -0.41 9.51 10.40
C ALA A 17 -1.45 10.50 9.85
N LYS A 18 -1.38 10.81 8.54
CA LYS A 18 -2.37 11.65 7.85
C LYS A 18 -3.78 11.08 7.95
N LEU A 19 -3.95 9.78 7.69
CA LEU A 19 -5.26 9.12 7.75
C LEU A 19 -5.86 9.17 9.16
N ARG A 20 -5.06 8.93 10.20
CA ARG A 20 -5.51 9.02 11.60
C ARG A 20 -5.98 10.43 11.94
N GLN A 21 -5.19 11.44 11.57
CA GLN A 21 -5.52 12.84 11.83
C GLN A 21 -6.81 13.26 11.10
N GLU A 22 -6.97 12.87 9.83
CA GLU A 22 -8.20 13.14 9.09
C GLU A 22 -9.40 12.43 9.72
N THR A 23 -9.26 11.16 10.07
CA THR A 23 -10.37 10.38 10.66
C THR A 23 -10.88 11.03 11.95
N LEU A 24 -9.98 11.47 12.83
CA LEU A 24 -10.34 12.19 14.07
C LEU A 24 -11.09 13.50 13.78
N LYS A 25 -10.62 14.31 12.83
CA LYS A 25 -11.27 15.59 12.47
C LYS A 25 -12.68 15.42 11.90
N HIS A 26 -12.96 14.29 11.25
CA HIS A 26 -14.23 14.04 10.56
C HIS A 26 -15.25 13.29 11.43
N LEU A 27 -14.80 12.53 12.43
CA LEU A 27 -15.69 11.91 13.43
C LEU A 27 -16.52 12.95 14.20
N ASP A 28 -15.93 14.12 14.49
CA ASP A 28 -16.61 15.17 15.26
C ASP A 28 -17.56 16.04 14.42
N LYS A 29 -17.45 16.00 13.08
CA LYS A 29 -18.15 16.92 12.16
C LYS A 29 -19.22 16.28 11.30
N ASP A 30 -19.05 15.01 10.91
CA ASP A 30 -19.98 14.34 9.98
C ASP A 30 -21.01 13.49 10.75
N LYS A 31 -22.27 13.93 10.76
CA LYS A 31 -23.42 13.14 11.26
C LYS A 31 -23.76 11.93 10.37
N SER A 32 -23.14 11.79 9.20
CA SER A 32 -23.41 10.71 8.23
C SER A 32 -22.32 9.63 8.29
N PHE A 33 -22.58 8.60 9.09
CA PHE A 33 -21.70 7.43 9.28
C PHE A 33 -21.22 6.79 7.96
N GLY A 34 -22.06 6.79 6.92
CA GLY A 34 -21.73 6.22 5.61
C GLY A 34 -20.57 6.92 4.89
N LYS A 35 -20.52 8.25 4.90
CA LYS A 35 -19.44 9.02 4.27
C LYS A 35 -18.11 8.80 4.98
N THR A 36 -18.12 8.78 6.31
CA THR A 36 -16.94 8.50 7.14
C THR A 36 -16.39 7.10 6.84
N ARG A 37 -17.26 6.09 6.74
CA ARG A 37 -16.85 4.70 6.42
C ARG A 37 -16.14 4.60 5.06
N ILE A 38 -16.72 5.17 4.00
CA ILE A 38 -16.13 5.11 2.65
C ILE A 38 -14.75 5.77 2.65
N ARG A 39 -14.59 6.89 3.36
CA ARG A 39 -13.31 7.59 3.46
C ARG A 39 -12.24 6.76 4.18
N ILE A 40 -12.59 6.12 5.31
CA ILE A 40 -11.68 5.22 6.03
C ILE A 40 -11.25 4.07 5.12
N LEU A 41 -12.19 3.45 4.41
CA LEU A 41 -11.89 2.36 3.46
C LEU A 41 -10.95 2.84 2.35
N GLY A 42 -11.18 4.02 1.78
CA GLY A 42 -10.27 4.62 0.80
C GLY A 42 -8.86 4.85 1.35
N GLY A 43 -8.74 5.27 2.61
CA GLY A 43 -7.46 5.39 3.30
C GLY A 43 -6.75 4.05 3.48
N ILE A 44 -7.47 3.02 3.91
CA ILE A 44 -6.91 1.66 4.07
C ILE A 44 -6.48 1.09 2.71
N THR A 45 -7.27 1.30 1.65
CA THR A 45 -6.91 0.88 0.30
C THR A 45 -5.59 1.51 -0.16
N ARG A 46 -5.38 2.81 0.10
CA ARG A 46 -4.11 3.48 -0.19
C ARG A 46 -2.93 2.90 0.60
N LEU A 47 -3.13 2.60 1.88
CA LEU A 47 -2.09 1.92 2.68
C LEU A 47 -1.72 0.55 2.10
N ARG A 48 -2.71 -0.23 1.63
CA ARG A 48 -2.45 -1.50 0.95
C ARG A 48 -1.70 -1.32 -0.36
N GLN A 49 -2.04 -0.30 -1.16
CA GLN A 49 -1.32 0.05 -2.38
C GLN A 49 0.15 0.36 -2.10
N ILE A 50 0.46 1.14 -1.06
CA ILE A 50 1.85 1.43 -0.65
C ILE A 50 2.62 0.15 -0.31
N CYS A 51 1.98 -0.80 0.39
CA CYS A 51 2.61 -2.09 0.70
C CYS A 51 2.86 -2.94 -0.55
N CYS A 52 1.97 -2.89 -1.55
CA CYS A 52 2.13 -3.63 -2.81
C CYS A 52 3.16 -2.97 -3.70
N HIS A 53 2.98 -1.70 -4.07
CA HIS A 53 3.96 -0.88 -4.78
C HIS A 53 3.53 0.61 -4.72
N PRO A 54 4.37 1.55 -4.22
CA PRO A 54 3.95 2.94 -4.06
C PRO A 54 3.52 3.64 -5.36
N ALA A 55 4.08 3.24 -6.51
CA ALA A 55 3.66 3.75 -7.83
C ALA A 55 2.19 3.50 -8.19
N LEU A 56 1.49 2.59 -7.49
CA LEU A 56 0.04 2.37 -7.69
C LEU A 56 -0.82 3.58 -7.27
N PHE A 57 -0.24 4.54 -6.54
CA PHE A 57 -0.95 5.69 -6.01
C PHE A 57 -0.11 6.97 -5.97
N ILE A 58 1.22 6.86 -5.85
CA ILE A 58 2.13 8.00 -5.81
C ILE A 58 2.73 8.21 -7.19
N GLU A 59 2.24 9.26 -7.86
CA GLU A 59 2.74 9.65 -9.17
C GLU A 59 4.22 10.04 -9.12
N GLY A 60 4.98 9.63 -10.14
CA GLY A 60 6.41 9.90 -10.22
C GLY A 60 7.29 9.04 -9.31
N TYR A 61 6.74 8.11 -8.53
CA TYR A 61 7.54 7.17 -7.73
C TYR A 61 8.46 6.31 -8.64
N LYS A 62 9.77 6.34 -8.37
CA LYS A 62 10.80 5.61 -9.14
C LYS A 62 11.45 4.45 -8.37
N GLY A 63 11.13 4.30 -7.09
CA GLY A 63 11.62 3.19 -6.29
C GLY A 63 10.88 1.89 -6.56
N SER A 64 11.28 0.85 -5.84
CA SER A 64 10.73 -0.50 -5.92
C SER A 64 9.82 -0.81 -4.71
N SER A 65 9.38 -2.06 -4.58
CA SER A 65 8.73 -2.54 -3.37
C SER A 65 9.15 -3.96 -2.99
N ALA A 66 9.14 -4.25 -1.68
CA ALA A 66 9.55 -5.56 -1.16
C ALA A 66 8.79 -6.72 -1.83
N LYS A 67 7.45 -6.61 -1.95
CA LYS A 67 6.63 -7.64 -2.60
C LYS A 67 6.91 -7.77 -4.10
N PHE A 68 7.23 -6.67 -4.76
CA PHE A 68 7.54 -6.69 -6.18
C PHE A 68 8.90 -7.34 -6.42
N GLU A 69 9.90 -7.00 -5.61
CA GLU A 69 11.22 -7.65 -5.66
C GLU A 69 11.12 -9.15 -5.41
N GLN A 70 10.35 -9.56 -4.40
CA GLN A 70 10.11 -10.98 -4.14
C GLN A 70 9.39 -11.66 -5.30
N LEU A 71 8.33 -11.04 -5.85
CA LEU A 71 7.63 -11.58 -7.01
C LEU A 71 8.58 -11.79 -8.18
N MET A 72 9.46 -10.82 -8.47
CA MET A 72 10.45 -10.94 -9.54
C MET A 72 11.44 -12.07 -9.28
N GLN A 73 11.88 -12.26 -8.04
CA GLN A 73 12.71 -13.40 -7.65
C GLN A 73 12.00 -14.74 -7.90
N ILE A 74 10.74 -14.88 -7.44
CA ILE A 74 9.93 -16.10 -7.61
C ILE A 74 9.70 -16.42 -9.10
N ILE A 75 9.48 -15.38 -9.92
CA ILE A 75 9.32 -15.53 -11.36
C ILE A 75 10.60 -16.07 -11.99
N GLU A 76 11.77 -15.51 -11.65
CA GLU A 76 13.04 -15.96 -12.22
C GLU A 76 13.37 -17.40 -11.81
N GLU A 77 13.20 -17.74 -10.53
CA GLU A 77 13.35 -19.12 -10.03
C GLU A 77 12.41 -20.09 -10.74
N SER A 78 11.15 -19.70 -10.94
CA SER A 78 10.15 -20.52 -11.64
C SER A 78 10.47 -20.71 -13.11
N LYS A 79 11.02 -19.69 -13.76
CA LYS A 79 11.50 -19.75 -15.14
C LYS A 79 12.67 -20.72 -15.29
N HIS A 80 13.65 -20.67 -14.38
CA HIS A 80 14.76 -21.63 -14.35
C HIS A 80 14.28 -23.07 -14.12
N ALA A 81 13.22 -23.26 -13.34
CA ALA A 81 12.58 -24.54 -13.11
C ALA A 81 11.59 -24.97 -14.22
N ASN A 82 11.48 -24.19 -15.32
CA ASN A 82 10.54 -24.40 -16.42
C ASN A 82 9.07 -24.58 -15.96
N ARG A 83 8.68 -23.87 -14.89
CA ARG A 83 7.33 -23.89 -14.31
C ARG A 83 6.47 -22.75 -14.86
N ARG A 84 5.18 -23.00 -15.05
CA ARG A 84 4.20 -21.97 -15.38
C ARG A 84 3.72 -21.28 -14.09
N VAL A 85 3.63 -19.96 -14.13
CA VAL A 85 3.22 -19.12 -12.99
C VAL A 85 1.92 -18.38 -13.32
N LEU A 86 0.98 -18.35 -12.38
CA LEU A 86 -0.19 -17.48 -12.40
C LEU A 86 0.05 -16.37 -11.37
N ILE A 87 -0.17 -15.13 -11.78
CA ILE A 87 -0.01 -13.92 -10.95
C ILE A 87 -1.38 -13.32 -10.69
#